data_AF-A0A2V8C5I8-F1
#
_entry.id   AF-A0A2V8C5I8-F1
#
_cell.length_a   1.000
_cell.length_b   1.000
_cell.length_c   1.000
_cell.angle_alpha   90.00
_cell.angle_beta   90.00
_cell.angle_gamma   90.00
#
_symmetry.space_group_name_H-M   'P 1'
#
loop_
_entity.id
_entity.type
_entity.pdbx_description
1 polymer ?
#
loop_
_entity_poly.entity_id
_entity_poly.type
_entity_poly.pdbx_seq_one_letter_code
_entity_poly.pdbx_strand_id
1 'polypeptide(L)'
;RKMVCEWGMSDAMGPLTFGKKEEQIFLGREIAQHQDYSEDTALKIDQEVKRFVTDNYQRAHRLLSESKETLIKIADALLAREVLDAEQVKRLAAGLPLDEPQSVAARVIAAEEDELRPRTKERTPIVPALNKPLPQE
;
A
#
# COMPACT_ATOMS: atom_id res chain seq x y z
N ARG A 1 -10.09 -14.97 0.55
CA ARG A 1 -11.19 -15.48 -0.30
C ARG A 1 -11.16 -14.89 -1.71
N LYS A 2 -11.21 -13.56 -1.92
CA LYS A 2 -11.20 -12.93 -3.27
C LYS A 2 -10.08 -13.42 -4.22
N MET A 3 -8.86 -13.58 -3.71
CA MET A 3 -7.75 -14.13 -4.49
C MET A 3 -8.07 -15.49 -5.13
N VAL A 4 -8.78 -16.36 -4.40
CA VAL A 4 -9.10 -17.72 -4.85
C VAL A 4 -10.40 -17.71 -5.66
N CYS A 5 -11.43 -17.01 -5.19
CA CYS A 5 -12.77 -17.09 -5.78
C CYS A 5 -13.00 -16.12 -6.93
N GLU A 6 -12.43 -14.92 -6.90
CA GLU A 6 -12.70 -13.88 -7.89
C GLU A 6 -11.57 -13.75 -8.91
N TRP A 7 -10.33 -13.81 -8.44
CA TRP A 7 -9.15 -13.49 -9.24
C TRP A 7 -8.43 -14.70 -9.82
N GLY A 8 -8.82 -15.93 -9.43
CA GLY A 8 -8.20 -17.15 -9.94
C GLY A 8 -6.71 -17.29 -9.61
N MET A 9 -6.26 -16.71 -8.49
CA MET A 9 -4.86 -16.73 -8.05
C MET A 9 -4.47 -18.02 -7.28
N SER A 10 -5.21 -19.11 -7.48
CA SER A 10 -4.89 -20.41 -6.90
C SER A 10 -4.49 -21.37 -8.02
N ASP A 11 -3.28 -21.91 -7.94
CA ASP A 11 -2.78 -22.89 -8.93
C ASP A 11 -3.60 -24.20 -8.89
N ALA A 12 -4.13 -24.56 -7.72
CA ALA A 12 -4.93 -25.77 -7.54
C ALA A 12 -6.35 -25.63 -8.11
N MET A 13 -6.94 -24.44 -8.03
CA MET A 13 -8.29 -24.16 -8.54
C MET A 13 -8.29 -23.66 -10.00
N GLY A 14 -7.13 -23.20 -10.49
CA GLY A 14 -6.97 -22.61 -11.80
C GLY A 14 -7.56 -21.19 -11.91
N PRO A 15 -7.47 -20.59 -13.10
CA PRO A 15 -7.93 -19.22 -13.37
C PRO A 15 -9.45 -19.16 -13.58
N LEU A 16 -10.21 -19.70 -12.63
CA LEU A 16 -11.68 -19.71 -12.67
C LEU A 16 -12.25 -18.78 -11.59
N THR A 17 -13.38 -18.16 -11.90
CA THR A 17 -14.16 -17.38 -10.94
C THR A 17 -15.27 -18.25 -10.35
N PHE A 18 -15.32 -18.33 -9.03
CA PHE A 18 -16.32 -19.06 -8.25
C PHE A 18 -17.21 -18.07 -7.50
N GLY A 19 -18.50 -18.09 -7.82
CA GLY A 19 -19.52 -17.20 -7.23
C GLY A 19 -19.97 -16.08 -8.18
N LYS A 20 -21.26 -15.73 -8.11
CA LYS A 20 -21.81 -14.60 -8.86
C LYS A 20 -21.27 -13.29 -8.26
N LYS A 21 -20.77 -12.42 -9.14
CA LYS A 21 -20.54 -11.00 -8.83
C LYS A 21 -21.81 -10.43 -8.20
N GLU A 22 -21.64 -9.57 -7.21
CA GLU A 22 -22.68 -8.63 -6.80
C GLU A 22 -23.17 -7.88 -8.05
N GLU A 23 -24.26 -8.37 -8.64
CA GLU A 23 -25.00 -7.69 -9.68
C GLU A 23 -25.58 -6.43 -9.03
N GLN A 24 -25.46 -5.29 -9.73
CA GLN A 24 -25.98 -4.01 -9.27
C GLN A 24 -27.49 -4.16 -9.01
N ILE A 25 -27.88 -4.15 -7.74
CA ILE A 25 -29.26 -4.32 -7.26
C ILE A 25 -30.05 -3.04 -7.56
N PHE A 26 -30.37 -2.80 -8.83
CA PHE A 26 -31.35 -1.78 -9.19
C PHE A 26 -32.75 -2.42 -9.15
N LEU A 27 -33.61 -1.90 -8.27
CA LEU A 27 -35.01 -2.27 -8.01
C LEU A 27 -35.28 -3.50 -7.13
N GLY A 28 -34.83 -3.43 -5.87
CA GLY A 28 -35.65 -3.87 -4.73
C GLY A 28 -36.10 -5.34 -4.70
N ARG A 29 -35.28 -6.27 -5.19
CA ARG A 29 -35.43 -7.69 -4.83
C ARG A 29 -34.11 -8.18 -4.26
N GLU A 30 -34.15 -8.56 -3.01
CA GLU A 30 -33.10 -9.33 -2.34
C GLU A 30 -32.88 -10.61 -3.15
N ILE A 31 -31.74 -10.71 -3.83
CA ILE A 31 -31.35 -11.92 -4.56
C ILE A 31 -30.56 -12.76 -3.58
N ALA A 32 -31.16 -13.87 -3.15
CA ALA A 32 -30.45 -14.92 -2.42
C ALA A 32 -29.14 -15.23 -3.15
N GLN A 33 -28.01 -14.98 -2.47
CA GLN A 33 -26.68 -15.28 -2.97
C GLN A 33 -26.55 -16.81 -3.05
N HIS A 34 -26.97 -17.41 -4.16
CA HIS A 34 -26.81 -18.84 -4.37
C HIS A 34 -25.35 -19.15 -4.70
N GLN A 35 -24.78 -20.04 -3.91
CA GLN A 35 -23.45 -20.57 -4.13
C GLN A 35 -23.50 -21.51 -5.33
N ASP A 36 -23.11 -21.02 -6.51
CA ASP A 36 -23.12 -21.81 -7.76
C ASP A 36 -21.92 -22.79 -7.84
N TYR A 37 -21.59 -23.51 -6.77
CA TYR A 37 -20.55 -24.54 -6.78
C TYR A 37 -20.81 -25.66 -5.76
N SER A 38 -20.26 -26.84 -6.05
CA SER A 38 -20.40 -28.04 -5.21
C SER A 38 -19.73 -27.88 -3.85
N GLU A 39 -20.15 -28.67 -2.85
CA GLU A 39 -19.49 -28.73 -1.53
C GLU A 39 -18.01 -29.11 -1.65
N ASP A 40 -17.67 -30.03 -2.56
CA ASP A 40 -16.28 -30.40 -2.85
C ASP A 40 -15.44 -29.19 -3.30
N THR A 41 -16.03 -28.34 -4.15
CA THR A 41 -15.39 -27.09 -4.59
C THR A 41 -15.24 -26.10 -3.44
N ALA A 42 -16.27 -25.97 -2.59
CA ALA A 42 -16.23 -25.13 -1.40
C ALA A 42 -15.09 -25.52 -0.45
N LEU A 43 -14.94 -26.82 -0.22
CA LEU A 43 -13.90 -27.38 0.65
C LEU A 43 -12.50 -27.10 0.09
N LYS A 44 -12.31 -27.22 -1.22
CA LYS A 44 -11.04 -26.86 -1.89
C LYS A 44 -10.73 -25.37 -1.75
N ILE A 45 -11.72 -24.50 -1.93
CA ILE A 45 -11.56 -23.04 -1.73
C ILE A 45 -11.07 -22.75 -0.31
N ASP A 46 -11.70 -23.34 0.70
CA ASP A 46 -11.33 -23.12 2.10
C ASP A 46 -9.92 -23.63 2.41
N GLN A 47 -9.51 -24.75 1.83
CA GLN A 47 -8.15 -25.27 1.94
C GLN A 47 -7.13 -24.31 1.32
N GLU A 48 -7.39 -23.77 0.14
CA GLU A 48 -6.51 -22.80 -0.52
C GLU A 48 -6.39 -21.51 0.29
N VAL A 49 -7.52 -20.99 0.79
CA VAL A 49 -7.53 -19.80 1.65
C VAL A 49 -6.71 -20.05 2.92
N LYS A 50 -6.87 -21.21 3.56
CA LYS A 50 -6.08 -21.58 4.73
C LYS A 50 -4.60 -21.65 4.40
N ARG A 51 -4.22 -22.23 3.26
CA ARG A 51 -2.82 -22.28 2.79
C ARG A 51 -2.25 -20.87 2.67
N PHE A 52 -2.91 -19.98 1.93
CA PHE A 52 -2.47 -18.60 1.76
C PHE A 52 -2.26 -17.87 3.08
N VAL A 53 -3.21 -17.99 4.02
CA VAL A 53 -3.10 -17.32 5.33
C VAL A 53 -1.93 -17.90 6.13
N THR A 54 -1.79 -19.21 6.16
CA THR A 54 -0.74 -19.90 6.91
C THR A 54 0.65 -19.57 6.36
N ASP A 55 0.82 -19.61 5.05
CA ASP A 55 2.11 -19.33 4.39
C ASP A 55 2.53 -17.87 4.61
N ASN A 56 1.60 -16.92 4.46
CA ASN A 56 1.90 -15.51 4.69
C ASN A 56 2.17 -15.21 6.17
N TYR A 57 1.46 -15.88 7.09
CA TYR A 57 1.76 -15.78 8.52
C TYR A 57 3.17 -16.29 8.82
N GLN A 58 3.54 -17.47 8.31
CA GLN A 58 4.88 -18.03 8.50
C GLN A 58 5.96 -17.14 7.89
N ARG A 59 5.71 -16.57 6.71
CA ARG A 59 6.60 -15.62 6.04
C ARG A 59 6.78 -14.36 6.89
N ALA A 60 5.70 -13.77 7.39
CA ALA A 60 5.75 -12.60 8.26
C ALA A 60 6.49 -12.90 9.56
N HIS A 61 6.18 -14.03 10.20
CA HIS A 61 6.86 -14.48 11.42
C HIS A 61 8.36 -14.67 11.20
N ARG A 62 8.75 -15.31 10.10
CA ARG A 62 10.17 -15.48 9.73
C ARG A 62 10.86 -14.14 9.52
N LEU A 63 10.26 -13.24 8.74
CA LEU A 63 10.81 -11.91 8.49
C LEU A 63 11.03 -11.11 9.78
N LEU A 64 10.04 -11.13 10.69
CA LEU A 64 10.14 -10.46 11.98
C LEU A 64 11.18 -11.11 12.91
N SER A 65 11.30 -12.44 12.85
CA SER A 65 12.28 -13.19 13.65
C SER A 65 13.71 -12.94 13.16
N GLU A 66 13.93 -12.92 11.85
CA GLU A 66 15.22 -12.59 11.23
C GLU A 66 15.61 -11.13 11.50
N SER A 67 14.63 -10.22 11.52
CA SER A 67 14.83 -8.78 11.79
C SER A 67 14.59 -8.40 13.26
N LYS A 68 14.74 -9.34 14.21
CA LYS A 68 14.37 -9.14 15.62
C LYS A 68 15.09 -7.96 16.28
N GLU A 69 16.37 -7.74 15.96
CA GLU A 69 17.13 -6.60 16.50
C GLU A 69 16.54 -5.26 16.07
N THR A 70 16.17 -5.14 14.79
CA THR A 70 15.49 -3.95 14.25
C THR A 70 14.13 -3.73 14.90
N LEU A 71 13.37 -4.81 15.10
CA LEU A 71 12.07 -4.75 15.78
C LEU A 71 12.20 -4.21 17.21
N ILE A 72 13.20 -4.69 17.96
CA ILE A 72 13.48 -4.21 19.33
C ILE A 72 13.86 -2.73 19.30
N LYS A 73 14.74 -2.30 18.39
CA LYS A 73 15.11 -0.88 18.25
C LYS A 73 13.91 0.03 17.97
N ILE A 74 12.98 -0.42 17.13
CA ILE A 74 11.75 0.33 16.84
C ILE A 74 10.85 0.38 18.08
N ALA A 75 10.72 -0.73 18.81
CA ALA A 75 9.96 -0.77 20.05
C ALA A 75 10.55 0.17 21.12
N ASP A 76 11.86 0.14 21.32
CA ASP A 76 12.57 1.03 22.26
C ASP A 76 12.42 2.50 21.85
N ALA A 77 12.50 2.79 20.55
CA ALA A 77 12.28 4.13 20.02
C ALA A 77 10.83 4.60 20.25
N LEU A 78 9.83 3.71 20.18
CA LEU A 78 8.42 4.02 20.48
C LEU A 78 8.16 4.22 21.97
N LEU A 79 8.92 3.56 22.85
CA LEU A 79 8.86 3.81 24.28
C LEU A 79 9.41 5.20 24.63
N ALA A 80 10.43 5.67 23.91
CA ALA A 80 11.00 7.00 24.09
C ALA A 80 10.21 8.10 23.35
N ARG A 81 9.63 7.78 22.19
CA ARG A 81 8.85 8.68 21.32
C ARG A 81 7.50 8.05 21.07
N GLU A 82 6.42 8.63 21.59
CA GLU A 82 5.05 8.08 21.47
C GLU A 82 4.62 7.81 20.02
N VAL A 83 5.21 8.53 19.05
CA VAL A 83 4.92 8.41 17.62
C VAL A 83 6.22 8.40 16.81
N LEU A 84 6.30 7.51 15.83
CA LEU A 84 7.35 7.49 14.80
C LEU A 84 6.75 7.69 13.41
N ASP A 85 7.41 8.50 12.61
CA ASP A 85 7.07 8.75 11.21
C ASP A 85 7.71 7.68 10.28
N ALA A 86 7.18 7.54 9.07
CA ALA A 86 7.64 6.55 8.09
C ALA A 86 9.13 6.70 7.76
N GLU A 87 9.65 7.93 7.65
CA GLU A 87 11.09 8.15 7.46
C GLU A 87 11.94 7.70 8.65
N GLN A 88 11.45 7.89 9.87
CA GLN A 88 12.15 7.49 11.09
C GLN A 88 12.20 5.97 11.21
N VAL A 89 11.10 5.28 10.90
CA VAL A 89 11.05 3.81 10.85
C VAL A 89 12.02 3.27 9.79
N LYS A 90 12.09 3.89 8.61
CA LYS A 90 13.06 3.50 7.55
C LYS A 90 14.51 3.69 8.00
N ARG A 91 14.82 4.81 8.67
CA ARG A 91 16.17 5.06 9.23
C ARG A 91 16.56 3.99 10.25
N LEU A 92 15.67 3.68 11.20
CA LEU A 92 15.89 2.62 12.19
C LEU A 92 16.07 1.25 11.53
N ALA A 93 15.28 0.95 10.50
CA ALA A 93 15.39 -0.29 9.74
C ALA A 93 16.73 -0.41 8.98
N ALA A 94 17.29 0.72 8.53
CA ALA A 94 18.62 0.79 7.92
C ALA A 94 19.78 0.85 8.94
N GLY A 95 19.49 0.83 10.24
CA GLY A 95 20.50 0.92 11.30
C GLY A 95 21.08 2.32 11.51
N LEU A 96 20.43 3.36 10.98
CA LEU A 96 20.84 4.75 11.15
C LEU A 96 20.26 5.34 12.45
N PRO A 97 20.98 6.26 13.13
CA PRO A 97 20.46 6.94 14.29
C PRO A 97 19.27 7.85 13.93
N LEU A 98 18.38 8.05 14.91
CA LEU A 98 17.30 9.04 14.77
C LEU A 98 17.83 10.43 15.09
N ASP A 99 17.49 11.40 14.24
CA ASP A 99 17.68 12.82 14.53
C ASP A 99 16.89 13.21 15.80
N GLU A 100 17.33 14.28 16.48
CA GLU A 100 16.71 14.81 17.70
C GLU A 100 15.18 14.94 17.56
N PRO A 101 14.41 14.74 18.64
CA PRO A 101 12.96 14.78 18.59
C PRO A 101 12.47 16.19 18.21
N GLN A 102 12.35 16.45 16.91
CA GLN A 102 11.58 17.57 16.42
C GLN A 102 10.13 17.33 16.84
N SER A 103 9.56 18.27 17.59
CA SER A 103 8.18 18.18 18.01
C SER A 103 7.30 18.04 16.76
N VAL A 104 6.24 17.23 16.87
CA VAL A 104 5.23 17.07 15.82
C VAL A 104 4.71 18.43 15.35
N ALA A 105 4.62 19.41 16.26
CA ALA A 105 4.25 20.80 15.94
C ALA A 105 5.22 21.47 14.95
N ALA A 106 6.54 21.33 15.13
CA ALA A 106 7.53 21.95 14.24
C ALA A 106 7.49 21.39 12.81
N ARG A 107 7.14 20.11 12.66
CA ARG A 107 7.02 19.46 11.34
C ARG A 107 5.70 19.75 10.64
N VAL A 108 4.59 19.85 11.37
CA VAL A 108 3.30 20.30 10.79
C VAL A 108 3.44 21.71 10.24
N ILE A 109 4.12 22.60 10.97
CA ILE A 109 4.41 23.97 10.51
C ILE A 109 5.27 23.95 9.23
N ALA A 110 6.33 23.12 9.18
CA ALA A 110 7.18 23.02 7.99
C ALA A 110 6.46 22.40 6.78
N ALA A 111 5.53 21.47 7.00
CA ALA A 111 4.73 20.86 5.94
C ALA A 111 3.66 21.82 5.40
N GLU A 112 2.99 22.59 6.27
CA GLU A 112 2.09 23.67 5.87
C GLU A 112 2.83 24.77 5.10
N GLU A 113 4.04 25.15 5.53
CA GLU A 113 4.87 26.11 4.81
C GLU A 113 5.28 25.63 3.41
N ASP A 114 5.49 24.32 3.21
CA ASP A 114 5.84 23.77 1.90
C ASP A 114 4.63 23.63 0.97
N GLU A 115 3.43 23.40 1.53
CA GLU A 115 2.17 23.45 0.77
C GLU A 115 1.74 24.88 0.41
N LEU A 116 2.04 25.87 1.24
CA LEU A 116 1.69 27.28 1.01
C LEU A 116 2.63 27.98 0.00
N ARG A 117 3.78 27.37 -0.33
CA ARG A 117 4.67 27.87 -1.39
C ARG A 117 3.94 27.75 -2.73
N PRO A 118 3.75 28.86 -3.47
CA PRO A 118 3.19 28.77 -4.81
C PRO A 118 4.12 27.90 -5.65
N ARG A 119 3.62 26.74 -6.11
CA ARG A 119 4.32 25.92 -7.10
C ARG A 119 4.38 26.71 -8.39
N THR A 120 5.38 27.57 -8.53
CA THR A 120 5.74 28.22 -9.79
C THR A 120 6.15 27.10 -10.72
N LYS A 121 5.18 26.53 -11.44
CA LYS A 121 5.47 25.68 -12.59
C LYS A 121 6.18 26.58 -13.57
N GLU A 122 7.51 26.58 -13.56
CA GLU A 122 8.31 27.04 -14.68
C GLU A 122 7.92 26.16 -15.87
N ARG A 123 6.90 26.60 -16.61
CA ARG A 123 6.60 26.06 -17.92
C ARG A 123 7.75 26.51 -18.80
N THR A 124 8.74 25.66 -18.98
CA THR A 124 9.70 25.83 -20.07
C THR A 124 8.92 26.05 -21.37
N PRO A 125 9.03 27.21 -22.03
CA PRO A 125 8.27 27.46 -23.24
C PRO A 125 8.73 26.48 -24.33
N ILE A 126 7.78 25.75 -24.89
CA ILE A 126 8.02 24.74 -25.96
C ILE A 126 8.31 25.42 -27.32
N VAL A 127 8.17 26.75 -27.40
CA VAL A 127 8.43 27.52 -28.62
C VAL A 127 9.70 28.35 -28.50
N PRO A 128 10.62 28.31 -29.47
CA PRO A 128 11.70 29.27 -29.57
C PRO A 128 11.12 30.67 -29.78
N ALA A 129 11.64 31.67 -29.08
CA ALA A 129 11.20 33.06 -29.23
C ALA A 129 11.50 33.59 -30.64
N LEU A 130 10.47 33.77 -31.45
CA LEU A 130 10.50 34.48 -32.74
C LEU A 130 10.58 35.99 -32.50
N ASN A 131 11.72 36.47 -32.01
CA ASN A 131 12.08 37.87 -32.13
C ASN A 131 13.61 38.04 -32.03
N LYS A 132 14.29 37.68 -33.12
CA LYS A 132 15.55 38.32 -33.50
C LYS A 132 15.23 39.14 -34.75
N PRO A 133 15.44 40.47 -34.76
CA PRO A 133 15.35 41.21 -36.02
C PRO A 133 16.42 40.65 -36.97
N LEU A 134 16.02 40.36 -38.21
CA LEU A 134 16.93 39.98 -39.28
C LEU A 134 17.98 41.09 -39.47
N PRO A 135 19.27 40.76 -39.60
CA PRO A 135 20.28 41.76 -39.95
C PRO A 135 19.97 42.29 -41.36
N GLN A 136 19.72 43.59 -41.47
CA GLN A 136 19.75 44.31 -42.74
C GLN A 136 21.20 44.76 -42.98
N GLU A 137 21.70 44.54 -44.19
CA GLU A 137 22.96 45.14 -44.68
C GLU A 137 22.90 46.67 -44.66
#